data_AF-A0A7Y5PWV3-F1
#
_entry.id   AF-A0A7Y5PWV3-F1
#
_cell.length_a   1.000
_cell.length_b   1.000
_cell.length_c   1.000
_cell.angle_alpha   90.00
_cell.angle_beta   90.00
_cell.angle_gamma   90.00
#
_symmetry.space_group_name_H-M   'P 1'
#
loop_
_entity.id
_entity.type
_entity.pdbx_description
1 polymer ?
#
loop_
_entity_poly.entity_id
_entity_poly.type
_entity_poly.pdbx_seq_one_letter_code
_entity_poly.pdbx_strand_id
1 'polypeptide(L)'
;MELDVFRRPAVGGILKPKFVEARLHIDDFAHPEIIERTTKLQDELAGARATPYYLILEPDSGKILGRFEGPDAPPVGDGTKFAEFLNRALD
;
A
#
# COMPACT_ATOMS: atom_id res chain seq x y z
N MET A 1 -7.32 -7.20 0.63
CA MET A 1 -6.04 -7.60 0.03
C MET A 1 -5.80 -9.10 0.12
N GLU A 2 -5.90 -9.72 1.30
CA GLU A 2 -5.46 -11.12 1.48
C GLU A 2 -6.33 -12.18 0.79
N LEU A 3 -7.65 -11.99 0.66
CA LEU A 3 -8.51 -12.97 -0.03
C LEU A 3 -8.59 -12.76 -1.55
N ASP A 4 -8.43 -11.51 -2.03
CA ASP A 4 -8.64 -11.16 -3.44
C ASP A 4 -7.35 -10.93 -4.26
N VAL A 5 -6.23 -10.57 -3.61
CA VAL A 5 -4.98 -10.17 -4.29
C VAL A 5 -3.88 -11.23 -4.11
N PHE A 6 -3.77 -11.86 -2.94
CA PHE A 6 -2.78 -12.90 -2.68
C PHE A 6 -3.45 -14.27 -2.61
N ARG A 7 -3.14 -15.16 -3.56
CA ARG A 7 -3.70 -16.53 -3.59
C ARG A 7 -3.20 -17.43 -2.44
N ARG A 8 -2.22 -16.97 -1.67
CA ARG A 8 -1.71 -17.57 -0.43
C ARG A 8 -1.76 -16.50 0.67
N PRO A 9 -2.05 -16.83 1.94
CA PRO A 9 -2.08 -15.86 3.04
C PRO A 9 -0.66 -15.43 3.41
N ALA A 10 -0.03 -14.62 2.55
CA ALA A 10 1.34 -14.17 2.73
C ALA A 10 1.43 -13.02 3.75
N VAL A 11 0.38 -12.19 3.87
CA VAL A 11 0.50 -10.89 4.53
C VAL A 11 -0.66 -10.45 5.42
N GLY A 12 -1.86 -11.02 5.33
CA GLY A 12 -2.98 -10.54 6.14
C GLY A 12 -2.93 -10.99 7.60
N GLY A 13 -2.16 -12.03 7.92
CA GLY A 13 -1.72 -12.32 9.29
C GLY A 13 -0.83 -11.23 9.91
N ILE A 14 -0.21 -10.37 9.10
CA ILE A 14 0.60 -9.23 9.54
C ILE A 14 -0.23 -7.93 9.46
N LEU A 15 -0.90 -7.68 8.34
CA LEU A 15 -1.64 -6.45 8.08
C LEU A 15 -2.78 -6.23 9.07
N LYS A 16 -3.71 -7.19 9.20
CA LYS A 16 -4.92 -7.02 10.01
C LYS A 16 -4.64 -6.70 11.49
N PRO A 17 -3.69 -7.38 12.17
CA PRO A 17 -3.42 -7.10 13.58
C PRO A 17 -2.48 -5.93 13.84
N LYS A 18 -1.61 -5.55 12.89
CA LYS A 18 -0.49 -4.62 13.16
C LYS A 18 -0.54 -3.31 12.38
N PHE A 19 -1.38 -3.22 11.35
CA PHE A 19 -1.45 -2.05 10.48
C PHE A 19 -2.90 -1.60 10.29
N VAL A 20 -3.08 -0.29 10.11
CA VAL A 20 -4.32 0.29 9.58
C VAL A 20 -4.15 0.49 8.08
N GLU A 21 -5.02 -0.12 7.29
CA GLU A 21 -4.97 -0.03 5.82
C GLU A 21 -5.79 1.15 5.32
N ALA A 22 -5.18 2.03 4.53
CA ALA A 22 -5.85 3.06 3.75
C ALA A 22 -5.51 2.87 2.26
N ARG A 23 -6.52 2.87 1.39
CA ARG A 23 -6.34 2.73 -0.06
C ARG A 23 -6.75 4.00 -0.77
N LEU A 24 -5.83 4.51 -1.58
CA LEU A 24 -6.02 5.70 -2.39
C LEU A 24 -6.21 5.28 -3.84
N HIS A 25 -7.46 5.32 -4.29
CA HIS A 25 -7.91 4.93 -5.62
C HIS A 25 -8.23 6.17 -6.47
N ILE A 26 -7.82 6.17 -7.73
CA ILE A 26 -8.06 7.27 -8.69
C ILE A 26 -9.01 6.86 -9.83
N ASP A 27 -9.76 5.79 -9.63
CA ASP A 27 -10.71 5.21 -10.58
C ASP A 27 -12.19 5.45 -10.19
N ASP A 28 -12.45 6.30 -9.19
CA ASP A 28 -13.81 6.75 -8.85
C ASP A 28 -14.27 7.89 -9.75
N PHE A 29 -14.59 7.56 -11.00
CA PHE A 29 -15.03 8.53 -12.03
C PHE A 29 -16.35 9.23 -11.70
N ALA A 30 -17.10 8.77 -10.69
CA ALA A 30 -18.33 9.42 -10.24
C ALA A 30 -18.05 10.68 -9.39
N HIS A 31 -16.85 10.80 -8.82
CA HIS A 31 -16.47 11.90 -7.92
C HIS A 31 -15.10 12.50 -8.33
N PRO A 32 -15.07 13.35 -9.37
CA PRO A 32 -13.83 13.93 -9.89
C PRO A 32 -12.99 14.69 -8.85
N GLU A 33 -13.64 15.31 -7.86
CA GLU A 33 -12.99 16.01 -6.75
C GLU A 33 -12.22 15.06 -5.82
N ILE A 34 -12.69 13.82 -5.67
CA ILE A 34 -12.00 12.78 -4.90
C ILE A 34 -10.77 12.31 -5.67
N ILE A 35 -10.87 12.15 -6.99
CA ILE A 35 -9.73 11.83 -7.85
C ILE A 35 -8.65 12.91 -7.70
N GLU A 36 -9.01 14.20 -7.87
CA GLU A 36 -8.03 15.30 -7.80
C GLU A 36 -7.32 15.34 -6.44
N ARG A 37 -8.06 15.21 -5.33
CA ARG A 37 -7.48 15.18 -3.98
C ARG A 37 -6.58 13.97 -3.78
N THR A 38 -6.98 12.82 -4.29
CA THR A 38 -6.21 11.57 -4.18
C THR A 38 -4.93 11.63 -5.01
N THR A 39 -4.97 12.20 -6.21
CA THR A 39 -3.79 12.43 -7.05
C THR A 39 -2.78 13.35 -6.35
N LYS A 40 -3.24 14.46 -5.76
CA LYS A 40 -2.35 15.35 -4.98
C LYS A 40 -1.69 14.63 -3.81
N LEU A 41 -2.44 13.83 -3.06
CA LEU A 41 -1.90 13.04 -1.96
C LEU A 41 -0.89 11.99 -2.45
N GLN A 42 -1.13 11.36 -3.60
CA GLN A 42 -0.17 10.43 -4.21
C GLN A 42 1.13 11.16 -4.61
N ASP A 43 1.04 12.35 -5.21
CA ASP A 43 2.20 13.16 -5.57
C ASP A 43 3.00 13.62 -4.32
N GLU A 44 2.31 14.06 -3.27
CA GLU A 44 2.94 14.51 -2.00
C GLU A 44 3.63 13.37 -1.25
N LEU A 45 2.98 12.20 -1.16
CA LEU A 45 3.45 11.09 -0.32
C LEU A 45 4.43 10.17 -1.06
N ALA A 46 4.10 9.78 -2.29
CA ALA A 46 4.87 8.83 -3.07
C ALA A 46 5.92 9.53 -3.96
N GLY A 47 5.59 10.69 -4.51
CA GLY A 47 6.41 11.35 -5.54
C GLY A 47 6.64 10.50 -6.79
N ALA A 48 5.87 9.42 -6.96
CA ALA A 48 6.03 8.40 -7.98
C ALA A 48 4.66 7.93 -8.48
N ARG A 49 4.56 7.69 -9.79
CA ARG A 49 3.33 7.18 -10.45
C ARG A 49 3.31 5.65 -10.59
N ALA A 50 4.18 4.94 -9.87
CA ALA A 50 4.17 3.48 -9.90
C ALA A 50 2.85 2.96 -9.31
N THR A 51 2.25 1.97 -9.96
CA THR A 51 1.02 1.33 -9.47
C THR A 51 1.20 -0.19 -9.46
N PRO A 52 1.01 -0.87 -8.31
CA PRO A 52 0.74 -0.31 -6.99
C PRO A 52 1.99 0.29 -6.33
N TYR A 53 1.77 1.22 -5.40
CA TYR A 53 2.80 1.83 -4.55
C TYR A 53 2.33 1.80 -3.09
N TYR A 54 3.23 1.45 -2.16
CA TYR A 54 2.89 1.30 -0.75
C TYR A 54 3.84 2.09 0.13
N LEU A 55 3.25 2.71 1.15
CA LEU A 55 3.95 3.45 2.19
C LEU A 55 3.55 2.91 3.55
N ILE A 56 4.52 2.86 4.46
CA ILE A 56 4.25 2.72 5.88
C ILE A 56 4.57 4.05 6.54
N LEU A 57 3.60 4.57 7.27
CA LEU A 57 3.66 5.86 7.94
C LEU A 57 3.57 5.63 9.45
N GLU A 58 4.39 6.35 10.21
CA GLU A 58 4.16 6.50 11.64
C GLU A 58 2.92 7.38 11.86
N PRO A 59 1.91 6.93 12.62
CA PRO A 59 0.61 7.60 12.69
C PRO A 59 0.68 9.00 13.32
N ASP A 60 1.58 9.21 14.28
CA ASP A 60 1.63 10.47 15.03
C ASP A 60 2.41 11.57 14.30
N SER A 61 3.47 11.22 13.57
CA SER A 61 4.34 12.20 12.90
C SER A 61 4.12 12.28 11.38
N GLY A 62 3.47 11.27 10.78
CA GLY A 62 3.41 11.11 9.34
C GLY A 62 4.75 10.76 8.69
N LYS A 63 5.78 10.42 9.48
CA LYS A 63 7.08 10.00 8.98
C LYS A 63 6.96 8.70 8.20
N ILE A 64 7.55 8.66 7.00
CA ILE A 64 7.63 7.44 6.19
C ILE A 64 8.67 6.50 6.82
N LEU A 65 8.22 5.33 7.26
CA LEU A 65 9.04 4.23 7.80
C LEU A 65 9.49 3.26 6.70
N GLY A 66 8.75 3.19 5.60
CA GLY A 66 9.09 2.32 4.49
C GLY A 66 8.36 2.67 3.20
N ARG A 67 8.99 2.31 2.08
CA ARG A 67 8.47 2.45 0.71
C ARG A 67 8.59 1.12 -0.02
N PHE A 68 7.55 0.73 -0.74
CA PHE A 68 7.55 -0.45 -1.60
C PHE A 68 6.86 -0.13 -2.92
N GLU A 69 7.56 -0.35 -4.03
CA GLU A 69 7.10 0.01 -5.37
C GLU A 69 6.83 -1.24 -6.20
N GLY A 70 5.70 -1.25 -6.91
CA GLY A 70 5.34 -2.29 -7.86
C GLY A 70 4.57 -3.45 -7.24
N PRO A 71 4.08 -4.36 -8.09
CA PRO A 71 3.30 -5.51 -7.65
C PRO A 71 4.22 -6.62 -7.13
N ASP A 72 3.83 -7.24 -6.02
CA ASP A 72 4.41 -8.51 -5.53
C ASP A 72 3.34 -9.60 -5.39
N ALA A 73 2.19 -9.40 -6.02
CA ALA A 73 1.10 -10.37 -6.06
C ALA A 73 1.15 -11.18 -7.36
N PRO A 74 0.53 -12.37 -7.41
CA PRO A 74 0.43 -13.15 -8.64
C PRO A 74 -0.21 -12.32 -9.77
N PRO A 75 0.27 -12.44 -11.03
CA PRO A 75 1.27 -13.39 -11.53
C PRO A 75 2.74 -12.95 -11.37
N VAL A 76 2.98 -11.73 -10.87
CA VAL A 76 4.33 -11.12 -10.85
C VAL A 76 5.16 -11.57 -9.65
N GLY A 77 4.51 -11.82 -8.50
CA GLY A 77 5.14 -12.28 -7.27
C GLY A 77 4.25 -13.23 -6.47
N ASP A 78 4.69 -13.56 -5.26
CA ASP A 78 3.99 -14.46 -4.33
C ASP A 78 3.66 -13.83 -2.98
N GLY A 79 3.97 -12.53 -2.81
CA GLY A 79 3.75 -11.74 -1.61
C GLY A 79 4.90 -11.78 -0.60
N THR A 80 5.98 -12.52 -0.86
CA THR A 80 7.09 -12.67 0.08
C THR A 80 7.84 -11.35 0.30
N LYS A 81 8.12 -10.59 -0.77
CA LYS A 81 8.85 -9.32 -0.65
C LYS A 81 7.99 -8.27 0.06
N PHE A 82 6.69 -8.30 -0.19
CA PHE A 82 5.74 -7.44 0.50
C PHE A 82 5.64 -7.81 1.99
N ALA A 83 5.65 -9.10 2.35
CA ALA A 83 5.69 -9.54 3.73
C ALA A 83 6.97 -9.09 4.47
N GLU A 84 8.13 -9.23 3.83
CA GLU A 84 9.41 -8.75 4.37
C GLU A 84 9.42 -7.24 4.57
N PHE A 85 8.84 -6.49 3.63
CA PHE A 85 8.64 -5.05 3.76
C PHE A 85 7.83 -4.68 5.01
N LEU A 86 6.70 -5.37 5.24
CA LEU A 86 5.88 -5.12 6.43
C LEU A 86 6.60 -5.46 7.73
N ASN A 87 7.34 -6.57 7.77
CA ASN A 87 8.07 -6.98 8.98
C ASN A 87 9.20 -6.01 9.33
N ARG A 88 9.97 -5.53 8.34
CA ARG A 88 11.05 -4.56 8.58
C ARG A 88 10.59 -3.24 9.19
N ALA A 89 9.33 -2.87 9.02
CA ALA A 89 8.78 -1.65 9.61
C ALA A 89 8.26 -1.84 11.05
N LEU A 90 8.23 -3.08 11.54
CA LEU A 90 7.81 -3.43 12.90
C LEU A 90 8.99 -3.74 13.83
N ASP A 91 10.19 -3.94 13.26
CA ASP A 91 11.46 -4.09 13.97
C ASP A 91 12.05 -2.73 14.35
#